data_AF-A0A060C2L7-F1
#
_entry.id   AF-A0A060C2L7-F1
#
_cell.length_a   1.000
_cell.length_b   1.000
_cell.length_c   1.000
_cell.angle_alpha   90.00
_cell.angle_beta   90.00
_cell.angle_gamma   90.00
#
_symmetry.space_group_name_H-M   'P 1'
#
loop_
_entity.id
_entity.type
_entity.pdbx_description
1 polymer ?
#
loop_
_entity_poly.entity_id
_entity_poly.type
_entity_poly.pdbx_seq_one_letter_code
_entity_poly.pdbx_strand_id
1 'polypeptide(L)'
;DAVKQAGFNAVRIPCAWDSYIIDDNYTINPAWLTRVKEVVGYCIDNDMYAILNIHWDGGWLEENCTKDKQEEVNKKQKALWTQIAVQFKDYDEHLL
;
A
#
# COMPACT_ATOMS: atom_id res chain seq x y z
N ASP A 1 17.08 6.60 8.13
CA ASP A 1 18.48 6.99 8.36
C ASP A 1 19.49 5.91 7.98
N ALA A 2 19.61 4.78 8.70
CA ALA A 2 20.66 3.78 8.43
C ALA A 2 20.66 3.25 6.98
N VAL A 3 19.49 3.08 6.37
CA VAL A 3 19.35 2.63 4.98
C VAL A 3 19.91 3.67 4.00
N LYS A 4 19.61 4.97 4.17
CA LYS A 4 20.20 6.05 3.38
C LYS A 4 21.72 6.12 3.58
N GLN A 5 22.18 6.01 4.83
CA GLN A 5 23.60 6.05 5.17
C GLN A 5 24.39 4.88 4.56
N ALA A 6 23.73 3.73 4.36
CA ALA A 6 24.31 2.59 3.64
C ALA A 6 24.40 2.80 2.11
N GLY A 7 23.92 3.93 1.58
CA GLY A 7 24.02 4.30 0.17
C GLY A 7 22.82 3.90 -0.69
N PHE A 8 21.74 3.38 -0.10
CA PHE A 8 20.51 3.12 -0.84
C PHE A 8 19.74 4.41 -1.12
N ASN A 9 19.05 4.45 -2.25
CA ASN A 9 18.22 5.58 -2.69
C ASN A 9 16.73 5.25 -2.79
N ALA A 10 16.34 3.97 -2.64
CA ALA A 10 14.95 3.53 -2.73
C ALA A 10 14.65 2.43 -1.70
N VAL A 11 13.42 2.43 -1.18
CA VAL A 11 12.90 1.39 -0.28
C VAL A 11 11.59 0.87 -0.82
N ARG A 12 11.49 -0.45 -1.00
CA ARG A 12 10.19 -1.11 -1.23
C ARG A 12 9.56 -1.46 0.11
N ILE A 13 8.30 -1.10 0.29
CA ILE A 13 7.51 -1.29 1.50
C ILE A 13 6.38 -2.28 1.18
N PRO A 14 6.59 -3.60 1.38
CA PRO A 14 5.54 -4.59 1.20
C PRO A 14 4.47 -4.42 2.27
N CYS A 15 3.24 -4.12 1.86
CA CYS A 15 2.17 -3.79 2.81
C CYS A 15 0.99 -4.74 2.70
N ALA A 16 0.51 -5.19 3.87
CA ALA A 16 -0.77 -5.86 4.02
C ALA A 16 -1.88 -4.82 4.23
N TRP A 17 -3.07 -5.08 3.71
CA TRP A 17 -4.20 -4.16 3.75
C TRP A 17 -5.50 -4.88 4.13
N ASP A 18 -5.67 -6.12 3.66
CA ASP A 18 -6.84 -6.96 3.88
C ASP A 18 -7.10 -7.21 5.37
N SER A 19 -6.03 -7.48 6.12
CA SER A 19 -6.10 -7.68 7.58
C SER A 19 -6.56 -6.43 8.36
N TYR A 20 -6.61 -5.27 7.70
CA TYR A 20 -7.00 -3.98 8.28
C TYR A 20 -8.32 -3.46 7.72
N ILE A 21 -9.07 -4.27 6.98
CA ILE A 21 -10.43 -3.93 6.56
C ILE A 21 -11.37 -4.02 7.77
N ILE A 22 -12.24 -3.01 7.94
CA ILE A 22 -13.11 -2.88 9.12
C ILE A 22 -14.60 -3.05 8.83
N ASP A 23 -15.00 -3.16 7.56
CA ASP A 23 -16.40 -3.35 7.16
C ASP A 23 -16.55 -4.07 5.80
N ASP A 24 -17.80 -4.37 5.43
CA ASP A 24 -18.16 -5.03 4.17
C ASP A 24 -17.97 -4.16 2.92
N ASN A 25 -17.67 -2.86 3.09
CA ASN A 25 -17.37 -1.93 2.00
C ASN A 25 -15.87 -1.86 1.68
N TYR A 26 -15.07 -2.71 2.31
CA TYR A 26 -13.60 -2.72 2.21
C TYR A 26 -12.95 -1.44 2.75
N THR A 27 -13.59 -0.77 3.72
CA THR A 27 -12.98 0.38 4.39
C THR A 27 -11.71 -0.07 5.11
N ILE A 28 -10.56 0.54 4.78
CA ILE A 28 -9.30 0.30 5.46
C ILE A 28 -9.31 1.09 6.78
N ASN A 29 -8.87 0.48 7.87
CA ASN A 29 -8.72 1.14 9.16
C ASN A 29 -7.93 2.46 8.99
N PRO A 30 -8.52 3.63 9.32
CA PRO A 30 -7.84 4.92 9.17
C PRO A 30 -6.51 5.02 9.92
N ALA A 31 -6.39 4.35 11.07
CA ALA A 31 -5.14 4.31 11.83
C ALA A 31 -4.04 3.56 11.06
N TRP A 32 -4.40 2.54 10.29
CA TRP A 32 -3.45 1.82 9.43
C TRP A 32 -2.99 2.70 8.26
N LEU A 33 -3.92 3.38 7.57
CA LEU A 33 -3.59 4.34 6.51
C LEU A 33 -2.63 5.43 7.01
N THR A 34 -2.89 6.01 8.18
CA THR A 34 -2.00 7.00 8.80
C THR A 34 -0.63 6.41 9.12
N ARG A 35 -0.57 5.18 9.65
CA ARG A 35 0.71 4.55 9.98
C ARG A 35 1.55 4.25 8.74
N VAL A 36 0.94 3.74 7.68
CA VAL A 36 1.68 3.50 6.42
C VAL A 36 2.16 4.82 5.82
N LYS A 37 1.33 5.87 5.87
CA LYS A 37 1.71 7.21 5.43
C LYS A 37 2.91 7.76 6.20
N GLU A 38 2.94 7.57 7.51
CA GLU A 38 4.08 7.95 8.34
C GLU A 38 5.37 7.23 7.90
N VAL A 39 5.33 5.91 7.66
CA VAL A 39 6.49 5.13 7.24
C VAL A 39 6.98 5.51 5.84
N VAL A 40 6.07 5.79 4.90
CA VAL A 40 6.43 6.35 3.60
C VAL A 40 7.10 7.71 3.78
N GLY A 41 6.54 8.57 4.65
CA GLY A 41 7.11 9.87 5.01
C GLY A 41 8.57 9.79 5.42
N TYR A 42 8.97 8.79 6.22
CA TYR A 42 10.38 8.63 6.59
C TYR A 42 11.33 8.44 5.40
N CYS A 43 10.87 7.80 4.31
CA CYS A 43 11.68 7.65 3.10
C CYS A 43 11.78 8.98 2.36
N ILE A 44 10.66 9.68 2.19
CA ILE A 44 10.59 10.98 1.52
C ILE A 44 11.44 12.03 2.27
N ASP A 45 11.33 12.07 3.60
CA ASP A 45 12.12 12.97 4.46
C ASP A 45 13.63 12.67 4.40
N ASN A 46 14.01 11.44 4.03
CA ASN A 46 15.39 11.02 3.81
C ASN A 46 15.87 11.21 2.36
N ASP A 47 15.09 11.90 1.51
CA ASP A 47 15.41 12.08 0.08
C ASP A 47 15.60 10.72 -0.61
N MET A 48 14.66 9.81 -0.40
CA MET A 48 14.64 8.47 -0.98
C MET A 48 13.30 8.19 -1.65
N TYR A 49 13.33 7.30 -2.64
CA TYR A 49 12.13 6.77 -3.25
C TYR A 49 11.47 5.72 -2.35
N ALA A 50 10.15 5.70 -2.28
CA ALA A 50 9.35 4.68 -1.62
C ALA A 50 8.50 3.95 -2.66
N ILE A 51 8.56 2.61 -2.69
CA ILE A 51 7.69 1.79 -3.54
C ILE A 51 6.66 1.09 -2.63
N LEU A 52 5.40 1.46 -2.73
CA LEU A 52 4.31 0.93 -1.93
C LEU A 52 3.43 -0.01 -2.76
N ASN A 53 3.04 -1.14 -2.19
CA ASN A 53 2.14 -2.07 -2.87
C ASN A 53 1.10 -2.70 -1.93
N ILE A 54 0.17 -3.42 -2.53
CA ILE A 54 -0.55 -4.50 -1.86
C ILE A 54 0.31 -5.75 -2.06
N HIS A 55 0.81 -6.33 -0.97
CA HIS A 55 1.62 -7.55 -1.05
C HIS A 55 0.74 -8.80 -1.06
N TRP A 56 1.28 -9.98 -0.74
CA TRP A 56 0.54 -11.25 -0.77
C TRP A 56 -0.77 -11.17 0.05
N ASP A 57 -0.74 -10.47 1.20
CA ASP A 57 -1.94 -10.04 1.93
C ASP A 57 -2.96 -11.16 2.21
N GLY A 58 -2.47 -12.39 2.46
CA GLY A 58 -3.32 -13.56 2.69
C GLY A 58 -3.80 -14.27 1.42
N GLY A 59 -3.26 -13.93 0.25
CA GLY A 59 -3.51 -14.61 -1.02
C GLY A 59 -4.81 -14.21 -1.73
N TRP A 60 -5.57 -13.24 -1.20
CA TRP A 60 -6.91 -12.90 -1.72
C TRP A 60 -6.92 -12.52 -3.21
N LEU A 61 -5.82 -11.93 -3.72
CA LEU A 61 -5.63 -11.65 -5.14
C LEU A 61 -4.66 -12.65 -5.78
N GLU A 62 -3.47 -12.80 -5.20
CA GLU A 62 -2.35 -13.53 -5.82
C GLU A 62 -2.68 -15.01 -6.10
N GLU A 63 -3.54 -15.63 -5.27
CA GLU A 63 -3.99 -17.02 -5.44
C GLU A 63 -5.33 -17.13 -6.19
N ASN A 64 -5.94 -16.01 -6.59
CA ASN A 64 -7.29 -15.93 -7.15
C ASN A 64 -7.31 -15.23 -8.53
N CYS A 65 -6.22 -15.36 -9.30
CA CYS A 65 -6.10 -14.81 -10.66
C CYS A 65 -6.85 -15.67 -11.70
N THR A 66 -8.14 -15.89 -11.49
CA THR A 66 -9.00 -16.74 -12.30
C THR A 66 -10.25 -15.99 -12.77
N LYS A 67 -10.91 -16.48 -13.83
CA LYS A 67 -12.09 -15.82 -14.41
C LYS A 67 -13.29 -15.78 -13.45
N ASP A 68 -13.46 -16.83 -12.66
CA ASP A 68 -14.53 -16.95 -11.66
C ASP A 68 -14.35 -15.98 -10.48
N LYS A 69 -13.11 -15.62 -10.14
CA LYS A 69 -12.78 -14.67 -9.06
C LYS A 69 -12.64 -13.23 -9.53
N GLN A 70 -12.57 -13.00 -10.84
CA GLN A 70 -12.26 -11.69 -11.42
C GLN A 70 -13.16 -10.56 -10.92
N GLU A 71 -14.48 -10.76 -10.84
CA GLU A 71 -15.40 -9.71 -10.40
C GLU A 71 -15.20 -9.34 -8.92
N GLU A 72 -15.11 -10.36 -8.06
CA GLU A 72 -14.88 -10.23 -6.61
C GLU A 72 -13.55 -9.50 -6.34
N VAL A 73 -12.47 -9.98 -6.95
CA VAL A 73 -11.11 -9.44 -6.81
C VAL A 73 -11.04 -8.01 -7.33
N ASN A 74 -11.61 -7.72 -8.50
CA ASN A 74 -11.59 -6.36 -9.06
C ASN A 74 -12.34 -5.36 -8.17
N LYS A 75 -13.46 -5.76 -7.57
CA LYS A 75 -14.23 -4.91 -6.65
C LYS A 75 -13.39 -4.53 -5.44
N LYS A 76 -12.73 -5.52 -4.81
CA LYS A 76 -11.85 -5.30 -3.65
C LYS A 76 -10.61 -4.49 -4.01
N GLN A 77 -9.92 -4.87 -5.09
CA GLN A 77 -8.73 -4.16 -5.59
C GLN A 77 -9.01 -2.69 -5.87
N LYS A 78 -10.13 -2.38 -6.53
CA LYS A 78 -10.55 -0.99 -6.78
C LYS A 78 -10.83 -0.24 -5.48
N ALA A 79 -11.53 -0.84 -4.53
CA ALA A 79 -11.87 -0.19 -3.27
C ALA A 79 -10.62 0.13 -2.43
N LEU A 80 -9.68 -0.81 -2.34
CA LEU A 80 -8.42 -0.62 -1.62
C LEU A 80 -7.56 0.45 -2.29
N TRP A 81 -7.31 0.35 -3.60
CA TRP A 81 -6.49 1.33 -4.31
C TRP A 81 -7.09 2.73 -4.33
N THR A 82 -8.43 2.86 -4.31
CA THR A 82 -9.07 4.19 -4.22
C THR A 82 -8.70 4.87 -2.90
N GLN A 83 -8.78 4.15 -1.78
CA GLN A 83 -8.47 4.69 -0.45
C GLN A 83 -6.96 4.98 -0.30
N ILE A 84 -6.11 4.05 -0.78
CA ILE A 84 -4.66 4.25 -0.79
C ILE A 84 -4.33 5.48 -1.64
N ALA A 85 -4.79 5.56 -2.89
CA ALA A 85 -4.52 6.71 -3.74
C ALA A 85 -4.98 8.04 -3.12
N VAL A 86 -6.16 8.08 -2.49
CA VAL A 86 -6.64 9.29 -1.80
C VAL A 86 -5.76 9.69 -0.62
N GLN A 87 -5.28 8.73 0.17
CA GLN A 87 -4.43 8.99 1.34
C GLN A 87 -3.06 9.55 0.96
N PHE A 88 -2.53 9.12 -0.19
CA PHE A 88 -1.17 9.40 -0.65
C PHE A 88 -1.08 10.42 -1.80
N LYS A 89 -2.21 10.96 -2.28
CA LYS A 89 -2.32 11.86 -3.45
C LYS A 89 -1.42 13.10 -3.44
N ASP A 90 -0.99 13.55 -2.26
CA ASP A 90 -0.22 14.79 -2.08
C ASP A 90 1.31 14.53 -2.12
N TYR A 91 1.75 13.27 -2.20
CA TYR A 91 3.15 12.95 -2.47
C TYR A 91 3.50 13.18 -3.94
N ASP A 92 4.75 13.50 -4.20
CA ASP A 92 5.30 13.66 -5.54
C ASP A 92 5.81 12.30 -6.10
N GLU A 93 6.63 12.37 -7.14
CA GLU A 93 7.21 11.22 -7.84
C GLU A 93 8.21 10.38 -7.03
N HIS A 94 8.53 10.78 -5.79
CA HIS A 94 9.31 9.93 -4.89
C HIS A 94 8.50 8.76 -4.31
N LEU A 95 7.16 8.81 -4.37
CA LEU A 95 6.30 7.68 -4.05
C LEU A 95 5.84 6.97 -5.33
N LEU A 96 6.08 5.66 -5.39
CA LEU A 96 5.80 4.76 -6.51
C LEU A 96 4.85 3.63 -6.11
#